data_AF-A0A4Z0IX89-F1
#
_entry.id   AF-A0A4Z0IX89-F1
#
_cell.length_a   1.000
_cell.length_b   1.000
_cell.length_c   1.000
_cell.angle_alpha   90.00
_cell.angle_beta   90.00
_cell.angle_gamma   90.00
#
_symmetry.space_group_name_H-M   'P 1'
#
loop_
_entity.id
_entity.type
_entity.pdbx_description
1 polymer ?
#
loop_
_entity_poly.entity_id
_entity_poly.type
_entity_poly.pdbx_seq_one_letter_code
_entity_poly.pdbx_strand_id
1 'polypeptide(L)'
;MDVATTRDEEVARTLASRAFSRHMAFDAIGSVDAEAMDLIRQAVLRAWEQAGSPPGALRRAAVLSAELPRLIAENQAPADLETEGISRERETVVAEQASALLAVLAAEIDPAPAHDSPPPR
;
A
#
# COMPACT_ATOMS: atom_id res chain seq x y z
N MET A 1 21.44 0.95 -13.05
CA MET A 1 20.08 0.64 -12.59
C MET A 1 19.22 0.52 -13.83
N ASP A 2 18.48 -0.57 -14.01
CA ASP A 2 17.66 -0.80 -15.19
C ASP A 2 16.44 0.12 -15.16
N VAL A 3 16.11 0.79 -16.26
CA VAL A 3 14.98 1.74 -16.34
C VAL A 3 13.65 1.05 -16.00
N ALA A 4 13.53 -0.25 -16.32
CA ALA A 4 12.35 -1.05 -15.95
C ALA A 4 12.22 -1.20 -14.42
N THR A 5 13.33 -1.43 -13.72
CA THR A 5 13.32 -1.52 -12.24
C THR A 5 12.97 -0.21 -11.56
N THR A 6 13.45 0.93 -12.07
CA THR A 6 13.13 2.24 -11.52
C THR A 6 11.64 2.57 -11.68
N ARG A 7 11.07 2.31 -12.87
CA ARG A 7 9.63 2.52 -13.13
C ARG A 7 8.76 1.67 -12.21
N ASP A 8 9.13 0.40 -12.01
CA ASP A 8 8.37 -0.52 -11.16
C ASP A 8 8.41 -0.14 -9.68
N GLU A 9 9.52 0.44 -9.21
CA GLU A 9 9.66 1.02 -7.87
C GLU A 9 8.81 2.28 -7.70
N GLU A 10 8.77 3.15 -8.72
CA GLU A 10 7.92 4.34 -8.72
C GLU A 10 6.43 4.00 -8.66
N VAL A 11 6.00 2.96 -9.41
CA VAL A 11 4.63 2.46 -9.34
C VAL A 11 4.31 1.93 -7.94
N ALA A 12 5.21 1.13 -7.35
CA ALA A 12 5.02 0.61 -6.01
C ALA A 12 4.89 1.74 -4.96
N ARG A 13 5.74 2.77 -5.04
CA ARG A 13 5.66 3.95 -4.18
C ARG A 13 4.35 4.69 -4.36
N THR A 14 3.93 4.90 -5.61
CA THR A 14 2.66 5.56 -5.94
C THR A 14 1.46 4.81 -5.35
N LEU A 15 1.46 3.47 -5.43
CA LEU A 15 0.41 2.64 -4.85
C LEU A 15 0.38 2.74 -3.32
N ALA A 16 1.55 2.72 -2.68
CA ALA A 16 1.68 2.89 -1.23
C ALA A 16 1.14 4.25 -0.76
N SER A 17 1.63 5.35 -1.37
CA SER A 17 1.15 6.70 -1.06
C SER A 17 -0.35 6.85 -1.30
N ARG A 18 -0.86 6.31 -2.41
CA ARG A 18 -2.29 6.40 -2.75
C ARG A 18 -3.18 5.62 -1.79
N ALA A 19 -2.75 4.44 -1.34
CA ALA A 19 -3.46 3.67 -0.33
C ALA A 19 -3.55 4.48 0.97
N PHE A 20 -2.43 5.02 1.45
CA PHE A 20 -2.40 5.84 2.66
C PHE A 20 -3.27 7.10 2.55
N SER A 21 -3.07 7.93 1.52
CA SER A 21 -3.84 9.17 1.35
C SER A 21 -5.34 8.93 1.23
N ARG A 22 -5.75 7.78 0.66
CA ARG A 22 -7.19 7.45 0.57
C ARG A 22 -7.76 7.03 1.91
N HIS A 23 -7.07 6.22 2.70
CA HIS A 23 -7.51 5.93 4.06
C HIS A 23 -7.61 7.23 4.89
N MET A 24 -6.62 8.12 4.80
CA MET A 24 -6.64 9.42 5.48
C MET A 24 -7.83 10.29 5.07
N ALA A 25 -8.15 10.33 3.77
CA ALA A 25 -9.28 11.11 3.28
C ALA A 25 -10.63 10.58 3.78
N PHE A 26 -10.80 9.26 3.86
CA PHE A 26 -12.04 8.67 4.41
C PHE A 26 -12.11 8.83 5.93
N ASP A 27 -10.99 8.60 6.62
CA ASP A 27 -10.88 8.75 8.07
C ASP A 27 -11.18 10.20 8.53
N ALA A 28 -10.81 11.21 7.75
CA ALA A 28 -11.15 12.61 8.01
C ALA A 28 -12.66 12.90 7.96
N ILE A 29 -13.44 12.09 7.23
CA ILE A 29 -14.90 12.24 7.07
C ILE A 29 -15.66 11.42 8.11
N GLY A 30 -15.09 10.29 8.56
CA GLY A 30 -15.66 9.40 9.55
C GLY A 30 -14.87 8.09 9.67
N SER A 31 -15.32 7.14 10.48
CA SER A 31 -14.67 5.84 10.55
C SER A 31 -14.73 5.12 9.20
N VAL A 32 -13.61 4.55 8.76
CA VAL A 32 -13.55 3.73 7.54
C VAL A 32 -14.39 2.46 7.77
N ASP A 33 -15.52 2.36 7.08
CA ASP A 33 -16.39 1.19 7.09
C ASP A 33 -16.14 0.27 5.88
N ALA A 34 -16.94 -0.78 5.73
CA ALA A 34 -16.77 -1.77 4.66
C ALA A 34 -16.96 -1.16 3.25
N GLU A 35 -17.85 -0.17 3.09
CA GLU A 35 -18.08 0.49 1.81
C GLU A 35 -16.90 1.39 1.45
N ALA A 36 -16.41 2.18 2.41
CA ALA A 36 -15.20 2.98 2.25
C ALA A 36 -13.99 2.09 1.91
N MET A 37 -13.85 0.94 2.57
CA MET A 37 -12.77 0.00 2.27
C MET A 37 -12.84 -0.54 0.84
N ASP A 38 -14.03 -0.87 0.32
CA ASP A 38 -14.18 -1.33 -1.06
C ASP A 38 -13.80 -0.22 -2.06
N LEU A 39 -14.20 1.02 -1.79
CA LEU A 39 -13.81 2.17 -2.62
C LEU A 39 -12.30 2.41 -2.62
N ILE A 40 -11.64 2.28 -1.46
CA ILE A 40 -10.18 2.39 -1.37
C ILE A 40 -9.52 1.26 -2.16
N ARG A 41 -10.00 0.02 -2.01
CA ARG A 41 -9.51 -1.14 -2.76
C ARG A 41 -9.60 -0.92 -4.27
N GLN A 42 -10.78 -0.53 -4.77
CA GLN A 42 -10.97 -0.25 -6.19
C GLN A 42 -10.07 0.87 -6.68
N ALA A 43 -9.84 1.91 -5.88
CA ALA A 43 -8.98 3.03 -6.26
C ALA A 43 -7.50 2.62 -6.39
N VAL A 44 -7.02 1.72 -5.52
CA VAL A 44 -5.66 1.15 -5.60
C VAL A 44 -5.53 0.24 -6.81
N LEU A 45 -6.50 -0.65 -7.04
CA LEU A 45 -6.50 -1.57 -8.19
C LEU A 45 -6.53 -0.83 -9.52
N ARG A 46 -7.39 0.18 -9.67
CA ARG A 46 -7.43 1.02 -10.88
C ARG A 46 -6.09 1.73 -11.12
N ALA A 47 -5.43 2.20 -10.08
CA ALA A 47 -4.12 2.85 -10.23
C ALA A 47 -3.05 1.85 -10.70
N TRP A 48 -3.08 0.62 -10.18
CA TRP A 48 -2.19 -0.45 -10.61
C TRP A 48 -2.46 -0.86 -12.07
N GLU A 49 -3.72 -1.01 -12.47
CA GLU A 49 -4.12 -1.29 -13.86
C GLU A 49 -3.69 -0.16 -14.81
N GLN A 50 -3.91 1.09 -14.42
CA GLN A 50 -3.50 2.27 -15.21
C GLN A 50 -1.98 2.36 -15.37
N ALA A 51 -1.21 1.83 -14.43
CA ALA A 51 0.25 1.74 -14.52
C ALA A 51 0.73 0.61 -15.45
N GLY A 52 -0.19 -0.18 -16.03
CA GLY A 52 0.10 -1.33 -16.88
C GLY A 52 0.24 -2.65 -16.13
N SER A 53 -0.32 -2.73 -14.91
CA SER A 53 -0.30 -3.92 -14.07
C SER A 53 1.10 -4.55 -13.89
N PRO A 54 2.12 -3.77 -13.49
CA PRO A 54 3.46 -4.32 -13.35
C PRO A 54 3.48 -5.43 -12.30
N PRO A 55 4.04 -6.62 -12.64
CA PRO A 55 4.04 -7.77 -11.75
C PRO A 55 4.87 -7.50 -10.49
N GLY A 56 4.35 -7.91 -9.34
CA GLY A 56 4.99 -7.72 -8.03
C GLY A 56 4.95 -6.29 -7.50
N ALA A 57 4.31 -5.35 -8.19
CA ALA A 57 4.24 -3.96 -7.73
C ALA A 57 3.36 -3.81 -6.49
N LEU A 58 2.27 -4.59 -6.36
CA LEU A 58 1.45 -4.58 -5.15
C LEU A 58 2.22 -5.17 -3.98
N ARG A 59 2.99 -6.24 -4.20
CA ARG A 59 3.88 -6.80 -3.18
C ARG A 59 4.95 -5.81 -2.72
N ARG A 60 5.59 -5.10 -3.66
CA ARG A 60 6.56 -4.04 -3.33
C ARG A 60 5.89 -2.89 -2.57
N ALA A 61 4.68 -2.47 -2.99
CA ALA A 61 3.91 -1.44 -2.31
C ALA A 61 3.55 -1.85 -0.86
N ALA A 62 3.17 -3.11 -0.65
CA ALA A 62 2.91 -3.67 0.68
C ALA A 62 4.15 -3.61 1.58
N VAL A 63 5.33 -4.01 1.05
CA VAL A 63 6.60 -3.92 1.79
C VAL A 63 6.94 -2.47 2.14
N LEU A 64 6.78 -1.54 1.20
CA LEU A 64 7.02 -0.11 1.45
C LEU A 64 6.07 0.45 2.50
N SER A 65 4.79 0.09 2.43
CA SER A 65 3.77 0.58 3.36
C SER A 65 3.89 -0.02 4.75
N ALA A 66 4.52 -1.20 4.90
CA ALA A 66 4.72 -1.85 6.20
C ALA A 66 5.67 -1.08 7.12
N GLU A 67 6.61 -0.32 6.56
CA GLU A 67 7.52 0.54 7.33
C GLU A 67 6.88 1.87 7.75
N LEU A 68 5.80 2.28 7.09
CA LEU A 68 5.21 3.60 7.28
C LEU A 68 4.72 3.87 8.72
N PRO A 69 4.04 2.93 9.42
CA PRO A 69 3.65 3.13 10.81
C PRO A 69 4.85 3.41 11.74
N ARG A 70 5.95 2.67 11.54
CA ARG A 70 7.19 2.85 12.30
C ARG A 70 7.80 4.22 12.02
N LEU A 71 7.86 4.63 10.75
CA LEU A 71 8.41 5.92 10.35
C LEU A 71 7.58 7.10 10.90
N ILE A 72 6.26 7.00 10.92
CA ILE A 72 5.37 8.01 11.53
C ILE A 72 5.63 8.11 13.04
N ALA A 73 5.71 6.96 13.75
CA ALA A 73 6.01 6.94 15.17
C ALA A 73 7.37 7.56 15.52
N GLU A 74 8.35 7.43 14.63
CA GLU A 74 9.72 7.96 14.79
C GLU A 74 9.89 9.41 14.27
N ASN A 75 8.85 10.06 13.73
CA ASN A 75 8.92 11.37 13.05
C ASN A 75 9.85 11.39 11.83
N GLN A 76 9.84 10.30 11.08
CA GLN A 76 10.63 10.10 9.85
C GLN A 76 9.72 9.81 8.65
N ALA A 77 8.43 10.08 8.78
CA ALA A 77 7.51 9.94 7.66
C ALA A 77 7.94 10.87 6.50
N PRO A 78 7.77 10.44 5.24
CA PRO A 78 7.99 11.30 4.08
C PRO A 78 7.15 12.58 4.16
N ALA A 79 7.74 13.73 3.80
CA ALA A 79 7.08 15.04 3.87
C ALA A 79 5.82 15.14 2.99
N ASP A 80 5.75 14.36 1.91
CA ASP A 80 4.58 14.27 1.03
C ASP A 80 3.39 13.52 1.67
N LEU A 81 3.60 12.88 2.82
CA LEU A 81 2.58 12.16 3.58
C LEU A 81 2.23 12.85 4.91
N GLU A 82 2.86 13.97 5.25
CA GLU A 82 2.51 14.74 6.45
C GLU A 82 1.08 15.27 6.34
N THR A 83 0.25 15.01 7.35
CA THR A 83 -1.12 15.52 7.39
C THR A 83 -1.30 16.56 8.49
N GLU A 84 -1.57 17.79 8.07
CA GLU A 84 -1.79 18.90 9.01
C GLU A 84 -3.03 18.65 9.87
N GLY A 85 -2.87 18.76 11.19
CA GLY A 85 -3.99 18.73 12.15
C GLY A 85 -4.47 17.35 12.57
N ILE A 86 -3.83 16.26 12.13
CA ILE A 86 -4.14 14.88 12.55
C ILE A 86 -3.14 14.43 13.63
N SER A 87 -3.62 13.68 14.62
CA SER A 87 -2.73 13.12 15.64
C SER A 87 -1.88 12.00 15.05
N ARG A 88 -0.61 11.91 15.49
CA ARG A 88 0.30 10.85 15.04
C ARG A 88 -0.22 9.45 15.31
N GLU A 89 -0.91 9.25 16.43
CA GLU A 89 -1.54 7.97 16.75
C GLU A 89 -2.55 7.57 15.68
N ARG A 90 -3.32 8.54 15.17
CA ARG A 90 -4.29 8.32 14.10
C ARG A 90 -3.60 8.09 12.75
N GLU A 91 -2.54 8.83 12.44
CA GLU A 91 -1.71 8.59 11.25
C GLU A 91 -1.11 7.16 11.26
N THR A 92 -0.60 6.69 12.41
CA THR A 92 -0.08 5.33 12.56
C THR A 92 -1.15 4.28 12.31
N VAL A 93 -2.34 4.43 12.91
CA VAL A 93 -3.47 3.50 12.69
C VAL A 93 -3.87 3.46 11.21
N VAL A 94 -3.93 4.61 10.55
CA VAL A 94 -4.24 4.67 9.12
C VAL A 94 -3.14 4.03 8.27
N ALA A 95 -1.87 4.23 8.61
CA ALA A 95 -0.75 3.57 7.94
C ALA A 95 -0.80 2.05 8.09
N GLU A 96 -1.20 1.53 9.25
CA GLU A 96 -1.41 0.10 9.47
C GLU A 96 -2.54 -0.44 8.59
N GLN A 97 -3.67 0.28 8.49
CA GLN A 97 -4.79 -0.10 7.61
C GLN A 97 -4.39 -0.12 6.13
N ALA A 98 -3.69 0.91 5.67
CA ALA A 98 -3.18 0.99 4.30
C ALA A 98 -2.20 -0.15 3.98
N SER A 99 -1.30 -0.45 4.92
CA SER A 99 -0.37 -1.58 4.82
C SER A 99 -1.11 -2.91 4.74
N ALA A 100 -2.09 -3.13 5.61
CA ALA A 100 -2.89 -4.36 5.64
C ALA A 100 -3.67 -4.56 4.32
N LEU A 101 -4.27 -3.51 3.77
CA LEU A 101 -4.96 -3.58 2.47
C LEU A 101 -3.99 -4.00 1.37
N LEU A 102 -2.82 -3.38 1.28
CA LEU A 102 -1.84 -3.70 0.25
C LEU A 102 -1.30 -5.13 0.40
N ALA A 103 -1.12 -5.62 1.63
CA ALA A 103 -0.73 -7.00 1.89
C ALA A 103 -1.79 -7.99 1.39
N VAL A 104 -3.07 -7.71 1.62
CA VAL A 104 -4.19 -8.53 1.10
C VAL A 104 -4.19 -8.53 -0.43
N LEU A 105 -4.12 -7.34 -1.05
CA LEU A 105 -4.08 -7.22 -2.51
C LEU A 105 -2.89 -7.93 -3.13
N ALA A 106 -1.72 -7.83 -2.50
CA ALA A 106 -0.52 -8.53 -2.95
C ALA A 106 -0.69 -10.05 -2.87
N ALA A 107 -1.31 -10.59 -1.82
CA ALA A 107 -1.57 -12.02 -1.70
C ALA A 107 -2.57 -12.54 -2.75
N GLU A 108 -3.56 -11.73 -3.10
CA GLU A 108 -4.60 -12.07 -4.09
C GLU A 108 -4.09 -12.02 -5.54
N ILE A 109 -3.25 -11.04 -5.87
CA ILE A 109 -2.90 -10.69 -7.26
C ILE A 109 -1.46 -11.07 -7.61
N ASP A 110 -0.54 -10.92 -6.66
CA ASP A 110 0.89 -11.24 -6.81
C ASP A 110 1.29 -12.36 -5.83
N PRO A 111 0.61 -13.54 -5.82
CA PRO A 111 0.95 -14.60 -4.90
C PRO A 111 2.43 -14.96 -5.07
N ALA A 112 3.14 -15.11 -3.96
CA ALA A 112 4.53 -15.57 -4.00
C ALA A 112 4.57 -16.87 -4.84
N PRO A 113 5.61 -17.09 -5.65
CA PRO A 113 5.73 -18.35 -6.38
C PRO A 113 5.61 -19.48 -5.37
N ALA A 114 4.58 -20.32 -5.53
CA ALA A 114 4.46 -21.53 -4.75
C ALA A 114 5.77 -22.28 -4.95
N HIS A 115 6.53 -22.50 -3.87
CA HIS A 115 7.66 -23.41 -3.93
C HIS A 115 7.08 -24.78 -4.30
N ASP A 116 7.16 -25.10 -5.59
CA ASP A 116 6.84 -26.40 -6.15
C ASP A 116 7.68 -27.42 -5.38
N SER A 117 7.04 -28.11 -4.44
CA SER A 117 7.66 -29.24 -3.77
C SER A 117 7.75 -30.34 -4.81
N PRO A 118 8.94 -30.86 -5.16
CA PRO A 118 9.05 -31.91 -6.16
C PRO A 118 8.28 -33.15 -5.67
N PRO A 119 7.58 -33.89 -6.56
CA PRO A 119 6.84 -35.06 -6.15
C PRO A 119 7.79 -36.10 -5.54
N PRO A 120 7.39 -36.79 -4.46
CA PRO A 120 8.17 -37.90 -3.93
C PRO A 120 8.28 -38.99 -5.00
N ARG A 121 9.50 -39.50 -5.17
CA ARG A 121 9.83 -40.60 -6.08
C ARG A 121 9.18 -41.92 -5.64
#